data_AF-A0A2E6I4M3-F1
#
_entry.id   AF-A0A2E6I4M3-F1
#
_cell.length_a   1.000
_cell.length_b   1.000
_cell.length_c   1.000
_cell.angle_alpha   90.00
_cell.angle_beta   90.00
_cell.angle_gamma   90.00
#
_symmetry.space_group_name_H-M   'P 1'
#
loop_
_entity.id
_entity.type
_entity.pdbx_description
1 polymer ?
#
loop_
_entity_poly.entity_id
_entity_poly.type
_entity_poly.pdbx_seq_one_letter_code
_entity_poly.pdbx_strand_id
1 'polypeptide(L)'
;MDGDGNVFVTELTDIVTVAAPDVLLTNLEPETDYGFATQSIDRSGNGPTTSHVFSFRTNDTADEMHPAVPAGLAVRTAEGEVILSWSLVDEGDISGYDILRSKGESDFQPIATLVPGPTYRDDGLDPDVAYRYAVQAIDGASNSSERSESIEAVADGSGRPTAPVPMMPMGEEPLLQVGNAVSTIDLTYNFQVAANSAFTDIVAQASGIPAGTGGSEGITGWRVDVALEEDKTFFWRAWAFDGILDGAFSVIGEFVAGQTATAFPGDIDGDLEVGFTDFLAFANAFGSVAGDERYLAVLDLTSDGEIGFTDFPQFAMLFGTVYS
;
A
#
# COMPACT_ATOMS: atom_id res chain seq x y z
N MET A 1 52.55 26.89 9.43
CA MET A 1 53.06 27.47 8.17
C MET A 1 54.57 27.36 8.18
N ASP A 2 55.15 26.61 7.25
CA ASP A 2 56.54 26.81 6.87
C ASP A 2 56.62 27.79 5.68
N GLY A 3 57.83 28.15 5.29
CA GLY A 3 58.13 29.24 4.35
C GLY A 3 57.59 29.08 2.92
N ASP A 4 56.85 28.01 2.61
CA ASP A 4 56.25 27.73 1.31
C ASP A 4 54.70 27.70 1.34
N GLY A 5 54.07 28.07 2.46
CA GLY A 5 52.60 28.24 2.54
C GLY A 5 51.79 26.95 2.58
N ASN A 6 52.42 25.79 2.76
CA ASN A 6 51.72 24.51 2.92
C ASN A 6 51.18 24.36 4.35
N VAL A 7 49.88 24.10 4.47
CA VAL A 7 49.24 23.66 5.71
C VAL A 7 49.45 22.16 5.83
N PHE A 8 50.35 21.74 6.71
CA PHE A 8 50.43 20.33 7.12
C PHE A 8 49.27 20.06 8.08
N VAL A 9 48.27 19.31 7.64
CA VAL A 9 47.30 18.70 8.56
C VAL A 9 48.07 17.66 9.37
N THR A 10 48.49 18.04 10.58
CA THR A 10 49.46 17.25 11.34
C THR A 10 48.88 15.98 11.94
N GLU A 11 47.57 15.85 12.16
CA GLU A 11 46.87 14.58 12.44
C GLU A 11 45.39 14.71 12.02
N LEU A 12 44.80 13.67 11.43
CA LEU A 12 43.35 13.57 11.25
C LEU A 12 42.76 13.15 12.61
N THR A 13 42.19 14.08 13.36
CA THR A 13 41.75 13.84 14.74
C THR A 13 40.36 13.24 14.86
N ASP A 14 39.52 13.38 13.82
CA ASP A 14 38.14 12.87 13.80
C ASP A 14 37.87 12.08 12.52
N ILE A 15 37.31 10.88 12.68
CA ILE A 15 36.92 9.99 11.58
C ILE A 15 35.42 9.76 11.65
N VAL A 16 34.70 10.24 10.63
CA VAL A 16 33.27 9.99 10.46
C VAL A 16 33.09 9.01 9.30
N THR A 17 32.43 7.87 9.55
CA THR A 17 32.04 6.94 8.48
C THR A 17 30.68 7.34 7.95
N VAL A 18 30.59 7.60 6.64
CA VAL A 18 29.35 8.01 5.98
C VAL A 18 28.94 6.99 4.91
N ALA A 19 27.64 6.76 4.77
CA ALA A 19 27.07 5.87 3.76
C ALA A 19 26.66 6.61 2.47
N ALA A 20 26.54 7.94 2.54
CA ALA A 20 26.18 8.82 1.43
C ALA A 20 27.43 9.52 0.86
N PRO A 21 27.41 9.94 -0.41
CA PRO A 21 28.54 10.66 -1.02
C PRO A 21 28.78 12.07 -0.45
N ASP A 22 27.82 12.59 0.33
CA ASP A 22 27.86 13.92 0.93
C ASP A 22 27.86 13.83 2.47
N VAL A 23 28.56 14.75 3.13
CA VAL A 23 28.64 14.86 4.59
C VAL A 23 28.55 16.31 5.04
N LEU A 24 27.67 16.59 6.01
CA LEU A 24 27.61 17.88 6.70
C LEU A 24 28.57 17.88 7.88
N LEU A 25 29.50 18.83 7.90
CA LEU A 25 30.41 19.06 9.03
C LEU A 25 29.82 20.14 9.93
N THR A 26 29.60 19.83 11.21
CA THR A 26 29.02 20.74 12.20
C THR A 26 29.99 20.97 13.36
N ASN A 27 29.66 21.91 14.26
CA ASN A 27 30.47 22.26 15.45
C ASN A 27 31.90 22.72 15.12
N LEU A 28 32.07 23.40 13.99
CA LEU A 28 33.35 23.99 13.61
C LEU A 28 33.52 25.37 14.27
N GLU A 29 34.75 25.74 14.60
CA GLU A 29 35.09 27.07 15.08
C GLU A 29 34.99 28.10 13.95
N PRO A 30 34.51 29.32 14.21
CA PRO A 30 34.47 30.39 13.21
C PRO A 30 35.86 30.89 12.81
N GLU A 31 35.98 31.41 11.58
CA GLU A 31 37.23 31.89 10.98
C GLU A 31 38.41 30.89 10.97
N THR A 32 38.16 29.59 11.11
CA THR A 32 39.18 28.55 11.27
C THR A 32 39.39 27.77 9.97
N ASP A 33 40.65 27.58 9.58
CA ASP A 33 41.03 26.72 8.46
C ASP A 33 40.96 25.24 8.87
N TYR A 34 40.12 24.48 8.19
CA TYR A 34 39.98 23.03 8.33
C TYR A 34 40.54 22.31 7.11
N GLY A 35 41.13 21.14 7.35
CA GLY A 35 41.54 20.22 6.31
C GLY A 35 40.76 18.91 6.42
N PHE A 36 40.33 18.33 5.29
CA PHE A 36 39.67 17.03 5.25
C PHE A 36 40.23 16.14 4.13
N ALA A 37 40.19 14.83 4.35
CA ALA A 37 40.46 13.81 3.34
C ALA A 37 39.46 12.67 3.49
N THR A 38 39.07 12.06 2.38
CA THR A 38 38.13 10.93 2.38
C THR A 38 38.91 9.63 2.21
N GLN A 39 38.41 8.56 2.82
CA GLN A 39 38.95 7.21 2.70
C GLN A 39 37.83 6.25 2.29
N SER A 40 38.11 5.36 1.35
CA SER A 40 37.15 4.34 0.90
C SER A 40 37.74 2.94 0.99
N ILE A 41 36.92 1.98 1.42
CA ILE A 41 37.20 0.54 1.42
C ILE A 41 36.12 -0.11 0.53
N ASP A 42 36.50 -1.08 -0.31
CA ASP A 42 35.53 -1.79 -1.15
C ASP A 42 34.74 -2.87 -0.36
N ARG A 43 33.69 -3.43 -0.99
CA ARG A 43 32.85 -4.47 -0.36
C ARG A 43 33.59 -5.78 -0.02
N SER A 44 34.75 -6.00 -0.63
CA SER A 44 35.62 -7.15 -0.37
C SER A 44 36.64 -6.86 0.74
N GLY A 45 36.63 -5.66 1.32
CA GLY A 45 37.53 -5.23 2.38
C GLY A 45 38.87 -4.70 1.89
N ASN A 46 39.03 -4.44 0.58
CA ASN A 46 40.28 -3.87 0.05
C ASN A 46 40.29 -2.35 0.26
N GLY A 47 41.42 -1.81 0.75
CA GLY A 47 41.59 -0.39 1.05
C GLY A 47 42.33 -0.14 2.38
N PRO A 48 42.33 1.10 2.90
CA PRO A 48 41.68 2.29 2.31
C PRO A 48 42.48 2.90 1.16
N THR A 49 41.76 3.45 0.16
CA THR A 49 42.33 4.49 -0.73
C THR A 49 41.96 5.85 -0.16
N THR A 50 42.96 6.73 -0.02
CA THR A 50 42.80 8.07 0.56
C THR A 50 42.87 9.14 -0.51
N SER A 51 42.01 10.15 -0.42
CA SER A 51 42.08 11.34 -1.29
C SER A 51 43.28 12.23 -0.96
N HIS A 52 43.51 13.26 -1.77
CA HIS A 52 44.29 14.42 -1.34
C HIS A 52 43.57 15.14 -0.18
N VAL A 53 44.34 15.89 0.62
CA VAL A 53 43.77 16.78 1.64
C VAL A 53 43.19 18.01 0.93
N PHE A 54 41.92 18.27 1.15
CA PHE A 54 41.24 19.50 0.79
C PHE A 54 41.20 20.42 2.00
N SER A 55 41.17 21.73 1.78
CA SER A 55 41.05 22.72 2.86
C SER A 55 39.95 23.72 2.58
N PHE A 56 39.28 24.16 3.63
CA PHE A 56 38.32 25.26 3.60
C PHE A 56 38.46 26.09 4.88
N ARG A 57 37.98 27.33 4.85
CA ARG A 57 37.92 28.20 6.02
C ARG A 57 36.47 28.47 6.37
N THR A 58 36.11 28.33 7.64
CA THR A 58 34.77 28.68 8.13
C THR A 58 34.58 30.20 8.15
N ASN A 59 33.33 30.65 8.03
CA ASN A 59 32.98 32.06 8.15
C ASN A 59 33.12 32.54 9.61
N ASP A 60 33.15 33.86 9.83
CA ASP A 60 33.23 34.49 11.16
C ASP A 60 31.97 34.26 12.02
N THR A 61 30.82 34.08 11.37
CA THR A 61 29.56 33.73 12.03
C THR A 61 28.88 32.58 11.31
N ALA A 62 28.08 31.83 12.07
CA ALA A 62 27.10 30.93 11.48
C ALA A 62 26.13 31.75 10.61
N ASP A 63 25.68 31.14 9.52
CA ASP A 63 24.61 31.74 8.73
C ASP A 63 23.27 31.45 9.41
N GLU A 64 22.57 32.52 9.79
CA GLU A 64 21.24 32.48 10.40
C GLU A 64 20.17 33.11 9.50
N MET A 65 20.52 33.44 8.24
CA MET A 65 19.58 34.04 7.30
C MET A 65 18.68 32.96 6.71
N HIS A 66 17.40 32.99 7.09
CA HIS A 66 16.40 32.10 6.53
C HIS A 66 16.15 32.41 5.04
N PRO A 67 15.97 31.40 4.18
CA PRO A 67 15.57 31.59 2.80
C PRO A 67 14.23 32.30 2.62
N ALA A 68 13.99 32.87 1.44
CA ALA A 68 12.67 33.36 1.08
C ALA A 68 11.62 32.21 1.04
N VAL A 69 10.40 32.54 1.44
CA VAL A 69 9.27 31.61 1.42
C VAL A 69 8.93 31.22 -0.03
N PRO A 70 8.84 29.92 -0.36
CA PRO A 70 8.39 29.47 -1.68
C PRO A 70 7.01 30.01 -2.03
N ALA A 71 6.88 30.60 -3.22
CA ALA A 71 5.65 31.22 -3.71
C ALA A 71 5.06 30.47 -4.91
N GLY A 72 3.78 30.71 -5.20
CA GLY A 72 3.11 30.15 -6.37
C GLY A 72 2.93 28.63 -6.32
N LEU A 73 2.75 28.07 -5.12
CA LEU A 73 2.44 26.66 -4.95
C LEU A 73 1.14 26.31 -5.70
N ALA A 74 1.22 25.33 -6.58
CA ALA A 74 0.15 24.83 -7.40
C ALA A 74 0.16 23.30 -7.44
N VAL A 75 -1.02 22.72 -7.64
CA VAL A 75 -1.21 21.26 -7.69
C VAL A 75 -1.88 20.83 -8.99
N ARG A 76 -1.52 19.63 -9.44
CA ARG A 76 -2.26 18.88 -10.46
C ARG A 76 -2.49 17.48 -9.92
N THR A 77 -3.73 17.01 -10.01
CA THR A 77 -4.12 15.67 -9.53
C THR A 77 -4.07 14.67 -10.69
N ALA A 78 -3.74 13.42 -10.36
CA ALA A 78 -3.80 12.25 -11.22
C ALA A 78 -4.25 11.05 -10.38
N GLU A 79 -4.46 9.89 -11.02
CA GLU A 79 -4.88 8.66 -10.34
C GLU A 79 -3.87 8.29 -9.24
N GLY A 80 -4.32 8.32 -7.98
CA GLY A 80 -3.49 8.00 -6.80
C GLY A 80 -2.36 8.99 -6.49
N GLU A 81 -2.36 10.16 -7.14
CA GLU A 81 -1.19 11.03 -7.16
C GLU A 81 -1.53 12.52 -7.15
N VAL A 82 -0.64 13.30 -6.53
CA VAL A 82 -0.64 14.77 -6.59
C VAL A 82 0.74 15.24 -7.04
N ILE A 83 0.76 16.05 -8.09
CA ILE A 83 1.98 16.69 -8.59
C ILE A 83 1.97 18.14 -8.12
N LEU A 84 2.96 18.48 -7.29
CA LEU A 84 3.22 19.81 -6.77
C LEU A 84 4.20 20.56 -7.69
N SER A 85 3.98 21.86 -7.81
CA SER A 85 4.91 22.79 -8.45
C SER A 85 4.88 24.13 -7.73
N TRP A 86 6.01 24.82 -7.68
CA TRP A 86 6.13 26.16 -7.09
C TRP A 86 7.12 27.01 -7.89
N SER A 87 7.28 28.26 -7.50
CA SER A 87 8.31 29.14 -8.07
C SER A 87 9.66 28.81 -7.45
N LEU A 88 10.70 28.72 -8.28
CA LEU A 88 12.07 28.58 -7.80
C LEU A 88 12.42 29.77 -6.89
N VAL A 89 12.97 29.48 -5.70
CA VAL A 89 13.64 30.46 -4.85
C VAL A 89 15.05 30.66 -5.43
N ASP A 90 15.28 31.83 -6.03
CA ASP A 90 16.51 32.17 -6.73
C ASP A 90 17.53 32.78 -5.75
N GLU A 91 18.00 31.94 -4.82
CA GLU A 91 19.05 32.24 -3.85
C GLU A 91 20.22 31.27 -4.08
N GLY A 92 21.46 31.76 -3.95
CA GLY A 92 22.67 31.05 -4.39
C GLY A 92 23.10 29.88 -3.49
N ASP A 93 22.47 29.77 -2.33
CA ASP A 93 22.79 28.86 -1.22
C ASP A 93 21.64 27.91 -0.88
N ILE A 94 20.60 27.81 -1.72
CA ILE A 94 19.52 26.83 -1.54
C ILE A 94 20.06 25.40 -1.70
N SER A 95 19.85 24.59 -0.66
CA SER A 95 20.11 23.15 -0.68
C SER A 95 18.92 22.36 -1.24
N GLY A 96 17.70 22.85 -1.07
CA GLY A 96 16.50 22.22 -1.61
C GLY A 96 15.22 22.66 -0.90
N TYR A 97 14.17 21.85 -1.02
CA TYR A 97 12.86 22.12 -0.45
C TYR A 97 12.36 20.95 0.39
N ASP A 98 11.77 21.24 1.54
CA ASP A 98 10.97 20.25 2.27
C ASP A 98 9.51 20.35 1.84
N ILE A 99 8.94 19.20 1.55
CA ILE A 99 7.55 19.05 1.14
C ILE A 99 6.75 18.58 2.33
N LEU A 100 5.77 19.38 2.75
CA LEU A 100 4.92 19.07 3.88
C LEU A 100 3.54 18.69 3.41
N ARG A 101 2.99 17.63 4.00
CA ARG A 101 1.62 17.16 3.76
C ARG A 101 0.86 17.00 5.06
N SER A 102 -0.43 17.29 5.04
CA SER A 102 -1.39 16.90 6.06
C SER A 102 -2.57 16.15 5.42
N LYS A 103 -3.10 15.15 6.12
CA LYS A 103 -4.33 14.45 5.74
C LYS A 103 -5.50 15.09 6.51
N GLY A 104 -6.44 15.69 5.77
CA GLY A 104 -7.52 16.49 6.36
C GLY A 104 -7.02 17.68 7.20
N GLU A 105 -7.61 17.87 8.38
CA GLU A 105 -7.30 19.00 9.28
C GLU A 105 -6.14 18.74 10.25
N SER A 106 -5.35 17.69 10.03
CA SER A 106 -4.23 17.32 10.90
C SER A 106 -3.06 18.31 10.79
N ASP A 107 -2.05 18.12 11.64
CA ASP A 107 -0.78 18.83 11.52
C ASP A 107 0.00 18.39 10.27
N PHE A 108 0.78 19.33 9.71
CA PHE A 108 1.68 19.04 8.60
C PHE A 108 2.87 18.20 9.05
N GLN A 109 3.25 17.23 8.22
CA GLN A 109 4.45 16.42 8.37
C GLN A 109 5.29 16.47 7.09
N PRO A 110 6.63 16.48 7.18
CA PRO A 110 7.47 16.37 5.99
C PRO A 110 7.30 14.99 5.36
N ILE A 111 7.06 14.95 4.05
CA ILE A 111 6.98 13.72 3.23
C ILE A 111 8.20 13.55 2.33
N ALA A 112 8.93 14.63 2.08
CA ALA A 112 10.23 14.62 1.42
C ALA A 112 11.04 15.83 1.92
N THR A 113 12.36 15.67 1.99
CA THR A 113 13.29 16.72 2.39
C THR A 113 14.36 16.93 1.33
N LEU A 114 14.89 18.14 1.25
CA LEU A 114 15.95 18.54 0.31
C LEU A 114 15.63 18.17 -1.16
N VAL A 115 14.37 18.34 -1.58
CA VAL A 115 13.98 18.19 -2.99
C VAL A 115 14.73 19.24 -3.82
N PRO A 116 15.47 18.86 -4.87
CA PRO A 116 16.42 19.78 -5.53
C PRO A 116 15.76 20.76 -6.50
N GLY A 117 14.50 20.56 -6.85
CA GLY A 117 13.81 21.33 -7.88
C GLY A 117 12.41 21.77 -7.45
N PRO A 118 11.80 22.71 -8.17
CA PRO A 118 10.53 23.33 -7.79
C PRO A 118 9.30 22.48 -8.15
N THR A 119 9.45 21.15 -8.09
CA THR A 119 8.38 20.19 -8.36
C THR A 119 8.56 18.94 -7.52
N TYR A 120 7.45 18.33 -7.13
CA TYR A 120 7.44 17.08 -6.38
C TYR A 120 6.22 16.25 -6.79
N ARG A 121 6.40 14.95 -6.95
CA ARG A 121 5.31 14.00 -7.19
C ARG A 121 5.08 13.22 -5.90
N ASP A 122 3.87 13.35 -5.38
CA ASP A 122 3.40 12.56 -4.24
C ASP A 122 2.49 11.45 -4.76
N ASP A 123 2.85 10.20 -4.49
CA ASP A 123 2.16 9.00 -4.96
C ASP A 123 1.67 8.11 -3.80
N GLY A 124 0.91 7.07 -4.15
CA GLY A 124 0.32 6.15 -3.16
C GLY A 124 -0.69 6.85 -2.24
N LEU A 125 -1.39 7.87 -2.76
CA LEU A 125 -2.40 8.60 -1.99
C LEU A 125 -3.69 7.80 -1.89
N ASP A 126 -4.38 7.94 -0.76
CA ASP A 126 -5.73 7.42 -0.65
C ASP A 126 -6.63 8.23 -1.61
N PRO A 127 -7.33 7.57 -2.53
CA PRO A 127 -8.18 8.27 -3.49
C PRO A 127 -9.38 8.90 -2.78
N ASP A 128 -9.88 9.99 -3.36
CA ASP A 128 -11.00 10.78 -2.84
C ASP A 128 -10.78 11.35 -1.43
N VAL A 129 -9.54 11.30 -0.92
CA VAL A 129 -9.12 11.93 0.34
C VAL A 129 -8.51 13.29 0.07
N ALA A 130 -8.94 14.28 0.87
CA ALA A 130 -8.36 15.62 0.86
C ALA A 130 -7.03 15.66 1.63
N TYR A 131 -6.01 16.17 0.95
CA TYR A 131 -4.68 16.43 1.48
C TYR A 131 -4.37 17.93 1.37
N ARG A 132 -3.68 18.48 2.36
CA ARG A 132 -3.10 19.83 2.28
C ARG A 132 -1.61 19.74 2.09
N TYR A 133 -1.07 20.62 1.25
CA TYR A 133 0.36 20.70 0.95
C TYR A 133 0.91 22.08 1.26
N ALA A 134 2.15 22.11 1.74
CA ALA A 134 2.94 23.32 1.90
C ALA A 134 4.41 23.00 1.58
N VAL A 135 5.20 24.01 1.23
CA VAL A 135 6.63 23.86 0.90
C VAL A 135 7.44 24.89 1.67
N GLN A 136 8.62 24.51 2.13
CA GLN A 136 9.62 25.43 2.70
C GLN A 136 10.97 25.22 1.99
N ALA A 137 11.76 26.28 1.87
CA ALA A 137 13.10 26.23 1.32
C ALA A 137 14.14 26.03 2.43
N ILE A 138 15.19 25.25 2.14
CA ILE A 138 16.30 24.96 3.05
C ILE A 138 17.60 25.42 2.39
N ASP A 139 18.42 26.19 3.11
CA ASP A 139 19.75 26.64 2.64
C ASP A 139 20.89 25.65 2.97
N GLY A 140 22.11 26.01 2.57
CA GLY A 140 23.36 25.29 2.86
C GLY A 140 23.73 25.23 4.34
N ALA A 141 23.21 26.14 5.15
CA ALA A 141 23.40 26.19 6.60
C ALA A 141 22.28 25.46 7.38
N SER A 142 21.32 24.86 6.67
CA SER A 142 20.13 24.20 7.23
C SER A 142 19.14 25.13 7.92
N ASN A 143 19.12 26.43 7.57
CA ASN A 143 18.01 27.30 7.93
C ASN A 143 16.81 27.02 7.03
N SER A 144 15.62 27.00 7.63
CA SER A 144 14.36 26.82 6.91
C SER A 144 13.62 28.13 6.76
N SER A 145 13.04 28.39 5.59
CA SER A 145 12.05 29.46 5.43
C SER A 145 10.80 29.19 6.29
N GLU A 146 9.93 30.20 6.41
CA GLU A 146 8.53 29.90 6.75
C GLU A 146 7.89 29.03 5.64
N ARG A 147 6.78 28.35 5.98
CA ARG A 147 6.03 27.55 5.00
C ARG A 147 5.29 28.46 4.02
N SER A 148 5.18 28.02 2.77
CA SER A 148 4.26 28.62 1.81
C SER A 148 2.81 28.63 2.33
N GLU A 149 1.97 29.44 1.71
CA GLU A 149 0.52 29.25 1.80
C GLU A 149 0.17 27.81 1.43
N SER A 150 -0.74 27.21 2.19
CA SER A 150 -1.14 25.83 1.95
C SER A 150 -2.18 25.73 0.85
N ILE A 151 -2.12 24.65 0.08
CA ILE A 151 -3.12 24.32 -0.93
C ILE A 151 -3.73 22.95 -0.64
N GLU A 152 -5.04 22.82 -0.86
CA GLU A 152 -5.75 21.55 -0.75
C GLU A 152 -5.82 20.86 -2.12
N ALA A 153 -5.62 19.54 -2.13
CA ALA A 153 -5.80 18.68 -3.29
C ALA A 153 -6.49 17.38 -2.87
N VAL A 154 -7.36 16.87 -3.74
CA VAL A 154 -7.99 15.55 -3.59
C VAL A 154 -7.39 14.63 -4.64
N ALA A 155 -6.79 13.52 -4.23
CA ALA A 155 -6.24 12.54 -5.17
C ALA A 155 -7.37 11.96 -6.02
N ASP A 156 -7.15 11.84 -7.33
CA ASP A 156 -8.17 11.32 -8.25
C ASP A 156 -8.34 9.82 -8.02
N GLY A 157 -9.57 9.40 -7.71
CA GLY A 157 -9.96 8.00 -7.53
C GLY A 157 -10.64 7.36 -8.73
N SER A 158 -10.85 8.10 -9.82
CA SER A 158 -11.71 7.67 -10.93
C SER A 158 -11.21 6.45 -11.72
N GLY A 159 -9.92 6.12 -11.63
CA GLY A 159 -9.31 4.93 -12.23
C GLY A 159 -9.25 3.70 -11.32
N ARG A 160 -9.70 3.79 -10.06
CA ARG A 160 -9.57 2.73 -9.06
C ARG A 160 -10.27 1.43 -9.52
N PRO A 161 -9.63 0.25 -9.32
CA PRO A 161 -10.30 -1.02 -9.54
C PRO A 161 -11.56 -1.15 -8.68
N THR A 162 -12.65 -1.68 -9.24
CA THR A 162 -13.85 -1.94 -8.44
C THR A 162 -13.56 -2.95 -7.31
N ALA A 163 -14.44 -3.04 -6.31
CA ALA A 163 -14.30 -4.13 -5.34
C ALA A 163 -14.47 -5.48 -6.07
N PRO A 164 -13.59 -6.47 -5.81
CA PRO A 164 -13.84 -7.84 -6.26
C PRO A 164 -15.06 -8.42 -5.56
N VAL A 165 -15.77 -9.33 -6.23
CA VAL A 165 -16.97 -10.00 -5.70
C VAL A 165 -16.55 -11.32 -5.06
N PRO A 166 -16.64 -11.47 -3.72
CA PRO A 166 -16.19 -12.69 -3.06
C PRO A 166 -17.14 -13.86 -3.34
N MET A 167 -16.56 -15.04 -3.57
CA MET A 167 -17.26 -16.31 -3.75
C MET A 167 -17.10 -17.19 -2.51
N MET A 168 -17.99 -18.15 -2.28
CA MET A 168 -17.87 -19.01 -1.10
C MET A 168 -16.60 -19.88 -1.18
N PRO A 169 -15.79 -19.96 -0.10
CA PRO A 169 -14.60 -20.80 -0.07
C PRO A 169 -14.89 -22.29 -0.24
N MET A 170 -14.14 -22.98 -1.09
CA MET A 170 -14.32 -24.42 -1.35
C MET A 170 -13.27 -25.30 -0.65
N GLY A 171 -13.70 -26.42 -0.07
CA GLY A 171 -12.84 -27.54 0.38
C GLY A 171 -12.17 -27.40 1.75
N GLU A 172 -11.58 -28.50 2.25
CA GLU A 172 -10.86 -28.56 3.53
C GLU A 172 -9.61 -27.65 3.57
N GLU A 173 -8.97 -27.44 2.41
CA GLU A 173 -8.02 -26.36 2.17
C GLU A 173 -8.74 -25.25 1.41
N PRO A 174 -9.22 -24.18 2.09
CA PRO A 174 -10.15 -23.24 1.49
C PRO A 174 -9.50 -22.55 0.30
N LEU A 175 -10.08 -22.74 -0.88
CA LEU A 175 -9.80 -21.93 -2.06
C LEU A 175 -10.70 -20.69 -1.99
N LEU A 176 -10.12 -19.53 -1.66
CA LEU A 176 -10.82 -18.26 -1.67
C LEU A 176 -10.85 -17.75 -3.11
N GLN A 177 -12.03 -17.47 -3.65
CA GLN A 177 -12.19 -16.98 -5.02
C GLN A 177 -12.94 -15.67 -5.05
N VAL A 178 -12.63 -14.84 -6.05
CA VAL A 178 -13.32 -13.61 -6.35
C VAL A 178 -13.66 -13.52 -7.83
N GLY A 179 -14.85 -13.00 -8.14
CA GLY A 179 -15.11 -12.37 -9.43
C GLY A 179 -14.23 -11.13 -9.56
N ASN A 180 -13.53 -11.03 -10.68
CA ASN A 180 -12.52 -10.01 -10.89
C ASN A 180 -13.14 -8.61 -10.88
N ALA A 181 -12.50 -7.72 -10.12
CA ALA A 181 -12.67 -6.28 -10.26
C ALA A 181 -12.50 -5.81 -11.71
N VAL A 182 -13.16 -4.70 -12.04
CA VAL A 182 -13.03 -4.02 -13.34
C VAL A 182 -11.98 -2.92 -13.21
N SER A 183 -11.02 -2.89 -14.14
CA SER A 183 -10.06 -1.81 -14.34
C SER A 183 -9.71 -1.69 -15.82
N THR A 184 -9.07 -0.59 -16.20
CA THR A 184 -8.50 -0.38 -17.54
C THR A 184 -7.07 -0.92 -17.68
N ILE A 185 -6.48 -1.37 -16.58
CA ILE A 185 -5.12 -1.89 -16.46
C ILE A 185 -5.17 -3.30 -15.87
N ASP A 186 -4.12 -4.10 -16.14
CA ASP A 186 -3.97 -5.44 -15.59
C ASP A 186 -3.99 -5.44 -14.06
N LEU A 187 -4.71 -6.41 -13.48
CA LEU A 187 -4.94 -6.49 -12.05
C LEU A 187 -4.12 -7.59 -11.39
N THR A 188 -3.70 -7.30 -10.17
CA THR A 188 -3.30 -8.28 -9.17
C THR A 188 -4.23 -8.21 -7.98
N TYR A 189 -4.30 -9.28 -7.19
CA TYR A 189 -5.18 -9.39 -6.05
C TYR A 189 -4.42 -9.67 -4.77
N ASN A 190 -4.94 -9.10 -3.70
CA ASN A 190 -4.52 -9.37 -2.33
C ASN A 190 -5.68 -10.00 -1.58
N PHE A 191 -5.38 -10.96 -0.70
CA PHE A 191 -6.34 -11.68 0.13
C PHE A 191 -5.91 -11.63 1.58
N GLN A 192 -6.88 -11.56 2.49
CA GLN A 192 -6.67 -11.67 3.92
C GLN A 192 -7.70 -12.61 4.54
N VAL A 193 -7.25 -13.44 5.47
CA VAL A 193 -8.09 -14.26 6.37
C VAL A 193 -7.82 -13.81 7.80
N ALA A 194 -8.89 -13.65 8.57
CA ALA A 194 -8.85 -13.20 9.95
C ALA A 194 -9.70 -14.09 10.86
N ALA A 195 -9.28 -14.21 12.12
CA ALA A 195 -10.05 -14.90 13.16
C ALA A 195 -11.23 -14.05 13.67
N ASN A 196 -11.31 -12.77 13.28
CA ASN A 196 -12.42 -11.88 13.63
C ASN A 196 -12.81 -10.97 12.46
N SER A 197 -14.09 -10.56 12.44
CA SER A 197 -14.67 -9.73 11.38
C SER A 197 -14.15 -8.28 11.36
N ALA A 198 -13.43 -7.85 12.40
CA ALA A 198 -12.78 -6.55 12.45
C ALA A 198 -11.39 -6.55 11.77
N PHE A 199 -10.90 -7.71 11.31
CA PHE A 199 -9.57 -7.88 10.71
C PHE A 199 -8.42 -7.38 11.60
N THR A 200 -8.58 -7.48 12.93
CA THR A 200 -7.51 -7.14 13.90
C THR A 200 -6.60 -8.33 14.23
N ASP A 201 -7.02 -9.53 13.85
CA ASP A 201 -6.28 -10.79 14.03
C ASP A 201 -6.19 -11.51 12.68
N ILE A 202 -5.19 -11.13 11.87
CA ILE A 202 -4.94 -11.71 10.55
C ILE A 202 -4.17 -13.03 10.73
N VAL A 203 -4.74 -14.12 10.22
CA VAL A 203 -4.18 -15.48 10.35
C VAL A 203 -3.55 -15.98 9.06
N ALA A 204 -3.94 -15.45 7.90
CA ALA A 204 -3.32 -15.74 6.61
C ALA A 204 -3.50 -14.57 5.64
N GLN A 205 -2.57 -14.41 4.70
CA GLN A 205 -2.66 -13.39 3.64
C GLN A 205 -1.85 -13.77 2.41
N ALA A 206 -2.25 -13.25 1.26
CA ALA A 206 -1.49 -13.33 0.03
C ALA A 206 -1.56 -12.00 -0.74
N SER A 207 -0.52 -11.71 -1.51
CA SER A 207 -0.42 -10.49 -2.32
C SER A 207 0.12 -10.77 -3.71
N GLY A 208 -0.24 -9.91 -4.65
CA GLY A 208 0.26 -9.98 -6.03
C GLY A 208 -0.26 -11.18 -6.84
N ILE A 209 -1.41 -11.75 -6.48
CA ILE A 209 -2.01 -12.88 -7.21
C ILE A 209 -2.53 -12.37 -8.57
N PRO A 210 -2.01 -12.84 -9.72
CA PRO A 210 -2.44 -12.33 -11.03
C PRO A 210 -3.91 -12.65 -11.32
N ALA A 211 -4.60 -11.71 -11.98
CA ALA A 211 -5.98 -11.92 -12.42
C ALA A 211 -6.13 -13.22 -13.26
N GLY A 212 -7.20 -13.98 -13.01
CA GLY A 212 -7.48 -15.23 -13.75
C GLY A 212 -6.77 -16.46 -13.20
N THR A 213 -5.96 -16.32 -12.15
CA THR A 213 -5.35 -17.46 -11.46
C THR A 213 -6.43 -18.18 -10.68
N GLY A 214 -6.75 -19.46 -10.95
CA GLY A 214 -7.61 -20.26 -10.04
C GLY A 214 -8.90 -20.86 -10.59
N GLY A 215 -9.17 -20.81 -11.90
CA GLY A 215 -10.11 -21.76 -12.51
C GLY A 215 -10.79 -21.33 -13.82
N SER A 216 -11.30 -20.10 -13.89
CA SER A 216 -12.14 -19.63 -15.00
C SER A 216 -11.81 -18.19 -15.39
N GLU A 217 -12.11 -17.83 -16.65
CA GLU A 217 -12.02 -16.45 -17.12
C GLU A 217 -12.90 -15.54 -16.25
N GLY A 218 -12.35 -14.41 -15.78
CA GLY A 218 -13.05 -13.50 -14.87
C GLY A 218 -12.98 -13.87 -13.38
N ILE A 219 -12.35 -14.99 -12.99
CA ILE A 219 -12.22 -15.41 -11.59
C ILE A 219 -10.75 -15.46 -11.17
N THR A 220 -10.45 -14.95 -9.97
CA THR A 220 -9.14 -15.10 -9.33
C THR A 220 -9.30 -15.82 -7.99
N GLY A 221 -8.39 -16.73 -7.68
CA GLY A 221 -8.43 -17.55 -6.49
C GLY A 221 -7.06 -17.75 -5.86
N TRP A 222 -7.07 -17.83 -4.54
CA TRP A 222 -5.92 -18.14 -3.71
C TRP A 222 -6.27 -19.29 -2.76
N ARG A 223 -5.41 -20.31 -2.77
CA ARG A 223 -5.50 -21.43 -1.82
C ARG A 223 -4.80 -21.02 -0.54
N VAL A 224 -5.52 -21.00 0.57
CA VAL A 224 -4.93 -20.71 1.88
C VAL A 224 -3.92 -21.79 2.22
N ASP A 225 -2.66 -21.39 2.36
CA ASP A 225 -1.50 -22.27 2.57
C ASP A 225 -1.09 -22.40 4.04
N VAL A 226 -1.93 -21.88 4.94
CA VAL A 226 -1.77 -21.96 6.39
C VAL A 226 -2.84 -22.87 6.96
N ALA A 227 -2.44 -23.77 7.86
CA ALA A 227 -3.37 -24.63 8.58
C ALA A 227 -4.28 -23.78 9.49
N LEU A 228 -5.58 -23.90 9.29
CA LEU A 228 -6.60 -23.26 10.12
C LEU A 228 -7.14 -24.25 11.14
N GLU A 229 -7.57 -23.74 12.30
CA GLU A 229 -8.22 -24.59 13.30
C GLU A 229 -9.59 -25.06 12.79
N GLU A 230 -9.78 -26.37 12.68
CA GLU A 230 -11.04 -26.99 12.23
C GLU A 230 -12.25 -26.52 13.06
N ASP A 231 -13.42 -26.48 12.40
CA ASP A 231 -14.71 -26.07 12.97
C ASP A 231 -14.74 -24.64 13.53
N LYS A 232 -13.72 -23.82 13.27
CA LYS A 232 -13.75 -22.38 13.56
C LYS A 232 -14.21 -21.59 12.36
N THR A 233 -15.01 -20.57 12.65
CA THR A 233 -15.38 -19.51 11.70
C THR A 233 -14.20 -18.57 11.47
N PHE A 234 -13.90 -18.31 10.20
CA PHE A 234 -12.95 -17.30 9.75
C PHE A 234 -13.63 -16.31 8.81
N PHE A 235 -13.09 -15.09 8.80
CA PHE A 235 -13.54 -14.00 7.96
C PHE A 235 -12.46 -13.72 6.93
N TRP A 236 -12.85 -13.41 5.70
CA TRP A 236 -11.89 -13.09 4.67
C TRP A 236 -12.36 -11.95 3.77
N ARG A 237 -11.40 -11.28 3.15
CA ARG A 237 -11.65 -10.20 2.19
C ARG A 237 -10.53 -10.19 1.16
N ALA A 238 -10.82 -9.57 0.02
CA ALA A 238 -9.84 -9.33 -1.02
C ALA A 238 -9.96 -7.91 -1.58
N TRP A 239 -8.93 -7.45 -2.26
CA TRP A 239 -8.97 -6.22 -3.06
C TRP A 239 -8.03 -6.36 -4.24
N ALA A 240 -8.32 -5.61 -5.31
CA ALA A 240 -7.51 -5.58 -6.51
C ALA A 240 -6.49 -4.43 -6.44
N PHE A 241 -5.39 -4.55 -7.18
CA PHE A 241 -4.37 -3.53 -7.37
C PHE A 241 -3.98 -3.50 -8.85
N ASP A 242 -4.02 -2.34 -9.48
CA ASP A 242 -3.75 -2.15 -10.91
C ASP A 242 -2.32 -1.68 -11.23
N GLY A 243 -1.42 -1.69 -10.24
CA GLY A 243 -0.07 -1.15 -10.38
C GLY A 243 0.06 0.31 -9.94
N ILE A 244 -1.07 1.00 -9.71
CA ILE A 244 -1.13 2.42 -9.31
C ILE A 244 -1.95 2.57 -8.04
N LEU A 245 -3.19 2.06 -8.04
CA LEU A 245 -4.19 2.23 -7.00
C LEU A 245 -4.66 0.88 -6.45
N ASP A 246 -4.72 0.78 -5.11
CA ASP A 246 -5.51 -0.25 -4.46
C ASP A 246 -7.00 0.03 -4.69
N GLY A 247 -7.75 -1.00 -5.05
CA GLY A 247 -9.21 -1.04 -5.11
C GLY A 247 -9.87 -1.03 -3.74
N ALA A 248 -11.19 -0.92 -3.72
CA ALA A 248 -11.95 -1.12 -2.49
C ALA A 248 -11.87 -2.59 -2.03
N PHE A 249 -11.95 -2.83 -0.72
CA PHE A 249 -12.15 -4.18 -0.20
C PHE A 249 -13.46 -4.76 -0.73
N SER A 250 -13.45 -6.06 -1.00
CA SER A 250 -14.65 -6.86 -1.15
C SER A 250 -15.53 -6.72 0.09
N VAL A 251 -16.80 -7.13 -0.04
CA VAL A 251 -17.57 -7.47 1.16
C VAL A 251 -16.85 -8.59 1.93
N ILE A 252 -17.08 -8.67 3.25
CA ILE A 252 -16.45 -9.69 4.08
C ILE A 252 -17.12 -11.03 3.77
N GLY A 253 -16.35 -12.01 3.32
CA GLY A 253 -16.76 -13.40 3.25
C GLY A 253 -16.51 -14.11 4.58
N GLU A 254 -17.26 -15.17 4.83
CA GLU A 254 -17.16 -16.00 6.02
C GLU A 254 -17.09 -17.47 5.61
N PHE A 255 -16.31 -18.29 6.32
CA PHE A 255 -16.29 -19.73 6.14
C PHE A 255 -15.93 -20.45 7.44
N VAL A 256 -16.28 -21.73 7.53
CA VAL A 256 -15.85 -22.61 8.63
C VAL A 256 -14.74 -23.52 8.11
N ALA A 257 -13.58 -23.51 8.78
CA ALA A 257 -12.45 -24.34 8.38
C ALA A 257 -12.78 -25.83 8.52
N GLY A 258 -12.39 -26.64 7.52
CA GLY A 258 -12.68 -28.07 7.47
C GLY A 258 -14.08 -28.43 6.94
N GLN A 259 -14.93 -27.44 6.62
CA GLN A 259 -16.21 -27.69 5.97
C GLN A 259 -16.14 -27.41 4.46
N THR A 260 -16.73 -28.30 3.66
CA THR A 260 -16.81 -28.10 2.20
C THR A 260 -18.03 -27.23 1.91
N ALA A 261 -17.85 -25.99 1.45
CA ALA A 261 -18.98 -25.25 0.89
C ALA A 261 -19.43 -25.90 -0.42
N THR A 262 -20.74 -26.02 -0.62
CA THR A 262 -21.31 -26.38 -1.93
C THR A 262 -21.04 -25.23 -2.90
N ALA A 263 -20.56 -25.56 -4.11
CA ALA A 263 -19.88 -24.61 -5.00
C ALA A 263 -20.68 -23.35 -5.36
N PHE A 264 -22.01 -23.44 -5.40
CA PHE A 264 -22.93 -22.31 -5.58
C PHE A 264 -24.21 -22.63 -4.80
N PRO A 265 -24.32 -22.25 -3.51
CA PRO A 265 -25.42 -22.69 -2.68
C PRO A 265 -26.76 -22.23 -3.25
N GLY A 266 -27.65 -23.18 -3.53
CA GLY A 266 -28.94 -22.89 -4.15
C GLY A 266 -28.91 -22.83 -5.68
N ASP A 267 -27.77 -22.79 -6.36
CA ASP A 267 -27.66 -23.02 -7.81
C ASP A 267 -27.39 -24.52 -8.04
N ILE A 268 -28.45 -25.21 -8.45
CA ILE A 268 -28.55 -26.66 -8.50
C ILE A 268 -28.33 -27.16 -9.93
N ASP A 269 -28.70 -26.37 -10.92
CA ASP A 269 -28.52 -26.71 -12.33
C ASP A 269 -27.21 -26.17 -12.93
N GLY A 270 -26.47 -25.36 -12.16
CA GLY A 270 -25.13 -24.86 -12.47
C GLY A 270 -25.15 -23.76 -13.52
N ASP A 271 -26.27 -23.07 -13.70
CA ASP A 271 -26.42 -21.96 -14.64
C ASP A 271 -25.97 -20.60 -14.06
N LEU A 272 -25.44 -20.62 -12.83
CA LEU A 272 -24.96 -19.47 -12.08
C LEU A 272 -26.07 -18.49 -11.67
N GLU A 273 -27.34 -18.85 -11.78
CA GLU A 273 -28.48 -18.09 -11.25
C GLU A 273 -29.25 -18.97 -10.26
N VAL A 274 -29.43 -18.51 -9.02
CA VAL A 274 -30.37 -19.15 -8.09
C VAL A 274 -31.78 -18.73 -8.48
N GLY A 275 -32.33 -19.43 -9.46
CA GLY A 275 -33.54 -19.06 -10.14
C GLY A 275 -34.71 -19.97 -9.81
N PHE A 276 -35.76 -19.81 -10.62
CA PHE A 276 -36.95 -20.64 -10.51
C PHE A 276 -36.66 -22.12 -10.82
N THR A 277 -35.68 -22.41 -11.66
CA THR A 277 -35.30 -23.78 -12.02
C THR A 277 -34.71 -24.51 -10.82
N ASP A 278 -33.89 -23.83 -10.03
CA ASP A 278 -33.34 -24.36 -8.79
C ASP A 278 -34.41 -24.54 -7.72
N PHE A 279 -35.35 -23.60 -7.62
CA PHE A 279 -36.46 -23.76 -6.70
C PHE A 279 -37.29 -25.01 -7.02
N LEU A 280 -37.47 -25.36 -8.30
CA LEU A 280 -38.14 -26.59 -8.69
C LEU A 280 -37.34 -27.84 -8.27
N ALA A 281 -36.01 -27.81 -8.40
CA ALA A 281 -35.16 -28.90 -7.96
C ALA A 281 -35.18 -29.06 -6.42
N PHE A 282 -35.14 -27.94 -5.69
CA PHE A 282 -35.32 -27.89 -4.24
C PHE A 282 -36.66 -28.52 -3.81
N ALA A 283 -37.76 -28.06 -4.42
CA ALA A 283 -39.10 -28.56 -4.12
C ALA A 283 -39.27 -30.05 -4.43
N ASN A 284 -38.60 -30.57 -5.45
CA ASN A 284 -38.65 -31.98 -5.82
C ASN A 284 -37.93 -32.89 -4.79
N ALA A 285 -36.86 -32.40 -4.17
CA ALA A 285 -36.12 -33.10 -3.13
C ALA A 285 -36.67 -32.83 -1.71
N PHE A 286 -37.57 -31.86 -1.54
CA PHE A 286 -38.12 -31.50 -0.24
C PHE A 286 -38.75 -32.70 0.51
N GLY A 287 -38.44 -32.78 1.80
CA GLY A 287 -38.82 -33.86 2.70
C GLY A 287 -38.10 -35.19 2.46
N SER A 288 -36.98 -35.19 1.73
CA SER A 288 -36.11 -36.37 1.62
C SER A 288 -34.97 -36.31 2.64
N VAL A 289 -34.46 -37.49 3.01
CA VAL A 289 -33.34 -37.63 3.95
C VAL A 289 -32.18 -38.38 3.31
N ALA A 290 -30.99 -38.26 3.90
CA ALA A 290 -29.79 -38.91 3.41
C ALA A 290 -29.99 -40.43 3.20
N GLY A 291 -29.83 -40.87 1.96
CA GLY A 291 -30.06 -42.26 1.53
C GLY A 291 -31.33 -42.47 0.71
N ASP A 292 -32.24 -41.50 0.64
CA ASP A 292 -33.37 -41.51 -0.27
C ASP A 292 -32.94 -41.27 -1.73
N GLU A 293 -33.63 -41.87 -2.70
CA GLU A 293 -33.35 -41.68 -4.14
C GLU A 293 -33.50 -40.23 -4.60
N ARG A 294 -34.30 -39.42 -3.89
CA ARG A 294 -34.54 -38.00 -4.20
C ARG A 294 -33.60 -37.06 -3.45
N TYR A 295 -32.78 -37.59 -2.53
CA TYR A 295 -31.88 -36.77 -1.73
C TYR A 295 -30.72 -36.28 -2.58
N LEU A 296 -30.51 -34.97 -2.59
CA LEU A 296 -29.38 -34.32 -3.22
C LEU A 296 -28.58 -33.59 -2.15
N ALA A 297 -27.36 -34.03 -1.87
CA ALA A 297 -26.53 -33.45 -0.80
C ALA A 297 -26.29 -31.94 -0.98
N VAL A 298 -26.36 -31.43 -2.22
CA VAL A 298 -26.26 -29.99 -2.52
C VAL A 298 -27.43 -29.16 -1.97
N LEU A 299 -28.55 -29.82 -1.66
CA LEU A 299 -29.78 -29.20 -1.15
C LEU A 299 -29.94 -29.28 0.37
N ASP A 300 -29.10 -30.06 1.04
CA ASP A 300 -28.97 -30.07 2.50
C ASP A 300 -28.03 -28.92 2.92
N LEU A 301 -28.57 -27.70 2.82
CA LEU A 301 -27.84 -26.45 3.05
C LEU A 301 -27.43 -26.29 4.52
N THR A 302 -28.07 -27.02 5.43
CA THR A 302 -27.74 -27.03 6.86
C THR A 302 -26.89 -28.23 7.28
N SER A 303 -26.65 -29.18 6.36
CA SER A 303 -25.91 -30.43 6.60
C SER A 303 -26.48 -31.26 7.75
N ASP A 304 -27.80 -31.21 7.96
CA ASP A 304 -28.50 -31.95 9.03
C ASP A 304 -28.99 -33.33 8.58
N GLY A 305 -28.78 -33.67 7.30
CA GLY A 305 -29.16 -34.95 6.69
C GLY A 305 -30.61 -35.00 6.21
N GLU A 306 -31.36 -33.90 6.27
CA GLU A 306 -32.71 -33.72 5.76
C GLU A 306 -32.76 -32.52 4.80
N ILE A 307 -33.60 -32.58 3.76
CA ILE A 307 -33.91 -31.42 2.91
C ILE A 307 -35.29 -30.93 3.31
N GLY A 308 -35.37 -29.87 4.11
CA GLY A 308 -36.62 -29.55 4.79
C GLY A 308 -36.80 -28.08 5.16
N PHE A 309 -37.58 -27.88 6.22
CA PHE A 309 -37.92 -26.54 6.71
C PHE A 309 -36.74 -25.80 7.34
N THR A 310 -35.64 -26.50 7.64
CA THR A 310 -34.36 -25.96 8.11
C THR A 310 -33.55 -25.37 6.93
N ASP A 311 -33.59 -26.00 5.76
CA ASP A 311 -32.88 -25.54 4.56
C ASP A 311 -33.64 -24.51 3.75
N PHE A 312 -34.98 -24.58 3.74
CA PHE A 312 -35.80 -23.67 2.93
C PHE A 312 -35.54 -22.18 3.19
N PRO A 313 -35.39 -21.71 4.45
CA PRO A 313 -35.00 -20.33 4.70
C PRO A 313 -33.64 -19.94 4.12
N GLN A 314 -32.66 -20.85 4.11
CA GLN A 314 -31.34 -20.62 3.52
C GLN A 314 -31.45 -20.51 1.99
N PHE A 315 -32.18 -21.43 1.36
CA PHE A 315 -32.45 -21.39 -0.07
C PHE A 315 -33.19 -20.09 -0.47
N ALA A 316 -34.20 -19.68 0.31
CA ALA A 316 -34.97 -18.48 0.04
C ALA A 316 -34.15 -17.18 0.14
N MET A 317 -33.10 -17.15 0.96
CA MET A 317 -32.17 -16.01 1.02
C MET A 317 -31.29 -15.91 -0.24
N LEU A 318 -31.06 -17.04 -0.90
CA LEU A 318 -30.23 -17.15 -2.09
C LEU A 318 -31.04 -16.89 -3.37
N PHE A 319 -32.37 -17.02 -3.32
CA PHE A 319 -33.24 -16.85 -4.49
C PHE A 319 -33.10 -15.47 -5.16
N GLY A 320 -32.83 -15.47 -6.46
CA GLY A 320 -32.53 -14.29 -7.27
C GLY A 320 -31.06 -13.87 -7.27
N THR A 321 -30.18 -14.64 -6.61
CA THR A 321 -28.73 -14.43 -6.69
C THR A 321 -28.22 -14.87 -8.05
N VAL A 322 -27.46 -14.01 -8.73
CA VAL A 322 -26.68 -14.40 -9.91
C VAL A 322 -25.22 -14.42 -9.50
N TYR A 323 -24.61 -15.59 -9.57
CA TYR A 323 -23.19 -15.79 -9.41
C TYR A 323 -22.48 -15.32 -10.69
N SER A 324 -21.50 -14.43 -10.54
CA SER A 324 -20.77 -13.79 -11.63
C SER A 324 -19.36 -14.32 -11.78
#